data_AF-A0A3M6WHI2-F1
#
_entry.id   AF-A0A3M6WHI2-F1
#
_cell.length_a   1.000
_cell.length_b   1.000
_cell.length_c   1.000
_cell.angle_alpha   90.00
_cell.angle_beta   90.00
_cell.angle_gamma   90.00
#
_symmetry.space_group_name_H-M   'P 1'
#
loop_
_entity.id
_entity.type
_entity.pdbx_description
1 polymer ?
#
loop_
_entity_poly.entity_id
_entity_poly.type
_entity_poly.pdbx_seq_one_letter_code
_entity_poly.pdbx_strand_id
1 'polypeptide(L)'
;MVAFTKLGFAASALISSAIAHPGDSHEQKMHEAMRNHATAYKAKSSLDACASDSQHQALMARNVQRRAEQAEALRQKRGLSVSSKKLRRDLATLEAFEAINHNMTGKLNYDPNTPEFQIFGANTSSIVTPEVTDGPYYVTGEAIRKNVKEEQYSDGVDLYLEVQYIDINNCQPVPGIYVDTWGANATGVYSGISVDGNHAAGGYDSTYLRGIQPTDKDGVASFETIFPGHYDGRATHTHILAHMNVTVLPNNTI
;
A
#
# COMPACT_ATOMS: atom_id res chain seq x y z
N MET A 1 -37.45 32.05 51.47
CA MET A 1 -36.63 32.55 50.34
C MET A 1 -35.30 31.83 50.37
N VAL A 2 -35.13 30.82 49.52
CA VAL A 2 -33.82 30.22 49.22
C VAL A 2 -33.83 29.96 47.72
N ALA A 3 -32.96 30.66 47.01
CA ALA A 3 -32.89 30.65 45.55
C ALA A 3 -32.14 29.42 45.06
N PHE A 4 -32.75 28.67 44.13
CA PHE A 4 -32.08 27.62 43.37
C PHE A 4 -31.39 28.26 42.15
N THR A 5 -30.07 28.44 42.24
CA THR A 5 -29.24 28.82 41.09
C THR A 5 -28.95 27.59 40.23
N LYS A 6 -29.50 27.59 39.01
CA LYS A 6 -29.19 26.63 37.95
C LYS A 6 -27.75 26.88 37.46
N LEU A 7 -26.82 25.99 37.77
CA LEU A 7 -25.54 25.91 37.07
C LEU A 7 -25.77 25.19 35.73
N GLY A 8 -25.77 25.96 34.64
CA GLY A 8 -25.70 25.44 33.29
C GLY A 8 -24.29 24.95 32.99
N PHE A 9 -24.13 23.64 32.79
CA PHE A 9 -22.94 23.08 32.15
C PHE A 9 -23.05 23.38 30.65
N ALA A 10 -22.35 24.43 30.20
CA ALA A 10 -22.06 24.60 28.78
C ALA A 10 -20.92 23.64 28.43
N ALA A 11 -21.25 22.49 27.84
CA ALA A 11 -20.27 21.63 27.20
C ALA A 11 -19.78 22.33 25.92
N SER A 12 -18.65 23.04 26.02
CA SER A 12 -17.89 23.48 24.86
C SER A 12 -17.36 22.24 24.15
N ALA A 13 -18.08 21.79 23.12
CA ALA A 13 -17.55 20.87 22.13
C ALA A 13 -16.41 21.61 21.40
N LEU A 14 -15.18 21.41 21.87
CA LEU A 14 -13.99 21.76 21.11
C LEU A 14 -14.01 20.86 19.87
N ILE A 15 -14.44 21.44 18.75
CA ILE A 15 -14.25 20.86 17.43
C ILE A 15 -12.73 20.87 17.21
N SER A 16 -12.07 19.76 17.54
CA SER A 16 -10.70 19.52 17.08
C SER A 16 -10.76 19.35 15.57
N SER A 17 -10.53 20.45 14.86
CA SER A 17 -10.22 20.41 13.44
C SER A 17 -8.89 19.68 13.28
N ALA A 18 -8.93 18.38 12.98
CA ALA A 18 -7.73 17.66 12.56
C ALA A 18 -7.26 18.25 11.23
N ILE A 19 -6.26 19.12 11.28
CA ILE A 19 -5.59 19.64 10.08
C ILE A 19 -4.65 18.51 9.62
N ALA A 20 -5.11 17.69 8.68
CA ALA A 20 -4.30 16.61 8.13
C ALA A 20 -3.04 17.10 7.39
N HIS A 21 -3.02 18.37 6.95
CA HIS A 21 -1.87 19.04 6.32
C HIS A 21 -1.91 20.56 6.60
N PRO A 22 -1.04 21.11 7.47
CA PRO A 22 -0.97 22.54 7.73
C PRO A 22 -0.42 23.31 6.52
N GLY A 23 -1.13 24.35 6.06
CA GLY A 23 -0.60 25.32 5.09
C GLY A 23 -1.27 25.35 3.70
N ASP A 24 -2.03 24.33 3.33
CA ASP A 24 -2.63 24.24 1.99
C ASP A 24 -4.09 24.71 1.95
N SER A 25 -4.41 25.61 1.01
CA SER A 25 -5.79 26.02 0.77
C SER A 25 -6.59 24.94 0.04
N HIS A 26 -7.90 24.90 0.26
CA HIS A 26 -8.79 23.95 -0.41
C HIS A 26 -8.75 24.10 -1.95
N GLU A 27 -8.55 25.33 -2.44
CA GLU A 27 -8.39 25.65 -3.86
C GLU A 27 -7.08 25.10 -4.43
N GLN A 28 -5.97 25.24 -3.70
CA GLN A 28 -4.68 24.65 -4.09
C GLN A 28 -4.78 23.14 -4.24
N LYS A 29 -5.40 22.45 -3.26
CA LYS A 29 -5.63 21.00 -3.32
C LYS A 29 -6.51 20.59 -4.49
N MET A 30 -7.54 21.38 -4.81
CA MET A 30 -8.40 21.11 -5.96
C MET A 30 -7.63 21.24 -7.27
N HIS A 31 -6.83 22.30 -7.44
CA HIS A 31 -6.01 22.47 -8.64
C HIS A 31 -4.95 21.39 -8.80
N GLU A 32 -4.32 20.99 -7.70
CA GLU A 32 -3.38 19.87 -7.68
C GLU A 32 -4.07 18.57 -8.10
N ALA A 33 -5.20 18.24 -7.48
CA ALA A 33 -5.99 17.06 -7.82
C ALA A 33 -6.41 17.04 -9.31
N MET A 34 -6.79 18.19 -9.88
CA MET A 34 -7.13 18.30 -11.30
C MET A 34 -5.92 18.06 -12.21
N ARG A 35 -4.75 18.65 -11.91
CA ARG A 35 -3.52 18.42 -12.67
C ARG A 35 -3.11 16.95 -12.63
N ASN A 36 -3.14 16.38 -11.43
CA ASN A 36 -2.85 14.99 -11.15
C ASN A 36 -3.76 14.04 -11.94
N HIS A 37 -5.06 14.31 -11.97
CA HIS A 37 -6.01 13.56 -12.79
C HIS A 37 -5.68 13.66 -14.29
N ALA A 38 -5.41 14.86 -14.79
CA ALA A 38 -5.09 15.06 -16.20
C ALA A 38 -3.80 14.33 -16.62
N THR A 39 -2.78 14.31 -15.76
CA THR A 39 -1.54 13.56 -15.98
C THR A 39 -1.82 12.06 -15.99
N ALA A 40 -2.58 11.54 -15.02
CA ALA A 40 -2.94 10.13 -14.96
C ALA A 40 -3.72 9.67 -16.20
N TYR A 41 -4.64 10.49 -16.69
CA TYR A 41 -5.40 10.20 -17.92
C TYR A 41 -4.49 10.12 -19.16
N LYS A 42 -3.57 11.08 -19.32
CA LYS A 42 -2.61 11.06 -20.44
C LYS A 42 -1.69 9.85 -20.39
N ALA A 43 -1.14 9.55 -19.22
CA ALA A 43 -0.26 8.40 -19.04
C ALA A 43 -0.96 7.07 -19.33
N LYS A 44 -2.24 6.94 -18.95
CA LYS A 44 -3.05 5.78 -19.33
C LYS A 44 -3.12 5.65 -20.85
N SER A 45 -3.48 6.71 -21.56
CA SER A 45 -3.57 6.70 -23.03
C SER A 45 -2.24 6.32 -23.71
N SER A 46 -1.12 6.84 -23.20
CA SER A 46 0.21 6.49 -23.69
C SER A 46 0.53 5.01 -23.50
N LEU A 47 0.15 4.42 -22.36
CA LEU A 47 0.35 2.99 -22.12
C LEU A 47 -0.64 2.10 -22.88
N ASP A 48 -1.87 2.56 -23.11
CA ASP A 48 -2.82 1.87 -23.98
C ASP A 48 -2.25 1.78 -25.42
N ALA A 49 -1.47 2.77 -25.87
CA ALA A 49 -0.75 2.71 -27.14
C ALA A 49 0.39 1.68 -27.17
N CYS A 50 0.89 1.26 -26.00
CA CYS A 50 1.88 0.19 -25.87
C CYS A 50 1.29 -1.22 -26.08
N ALA A 51 -0.03 -1.36 -26.18
CA ALA A 51 -0.70 -2.67 -26.21
C ALA A 51 -0.25 -3.57 -27.38
N SER A 52 0.16 -2.97 -28.51
CA SER A 52 0.70 -3.68 -29.67
C SER A 52 2.22 -3.81 -29.68
N ASP A 53 2.92 -3.20 -28.74
CA ASP A 53 4.38 -3.28 -28.66
C ASP A 53 4.80 -4.66 -28.16
N SER A 54 5.61 -5.36 -28.96
CA SER A 54 6.03 -6.74 -28.67
C SER A 54 6.88 -6.86 -27.40
N GLN A 55 7.71 -5.86 -27.08
CA GLN A 55 8.53 -5.87 -25.87
C GLN A 55 7.67 -5.64 -24.63
N HIS A 56 6.70 -4.73 -24.73
CA HIS A 56 5.71 -4.48 -23.69
C HIS A 56 4.84 -5.71 -23.43
N GLN A 57 4.34 -6.37 -24.48
CA GLN A 57 3.61 -7.64 -24.36
C GLN A 57 4.45 -8.71 -23.67
N ALA A 58 5.73 -8.84 -24.05
CA ALA A 58 6.64 -9.77 -23.40
C ALA A 58 6.88 -9.42 -21.93
N LEU A 59 6.98 -8.13 -21.58
CA LEU A 59 7.08 -7.67 -20.18
C LEU A 59 5.82 -8.05 -19.40
N MET A 60 4.63 -7.82 -19.96
CA MET A 60 3.36 -8.17 -19.32
C MET A 60 3.24 -9.68 -19.11
N ALA A 61 3.66 -10.51 -20.07
CA ALA A 61 3.70 -11.96 -19.90
C ALA A 61 4.62 -12.37 -18.74
N ARG A 62 5.83 -11.79 -18.67
CA ARG A 62 6.76 -12.03 -17.55
C ARG A 62 6.20 -11.56 -16.20
N ASN A 63 5.48 -10.44 -16.17
CA ASN A 63 4.83 -9.95 -14.96
C ASN A 63 3.77 -10.92 -14.43
N VAL A 64 2.90 -11.43 -15.32
CA VAL A 64 1.88 -12.41 -14.96
C VAL A 64 2.54 -13.66 -14.39
N GLN A 65 3.52 -14.20 -15.09
CA GLN A 65 4.24 -15.39 -14.65
C GLN A 65 4.94 -15.18 -13.30
N ARG A 66 5.71 -14.08 -13.13
CA ARG A 66 6.40 -13.75 -11.87
C ARG A 66 5.43 -13.69 -10.69
N ARG A 67 4.29 -13.00 -10.86
CA ARG A 67 3.29 -12.83 -9.80
C ARG A 67 2.63 -14.16 -9.44
N ALA A 68 2.34 -15.01 -10.42
CA ALA A 68 1.80 -16.34 -10.19
C ALA A 68 2.78 -17.24 -9.42
N GLU A 69 4.03 -17.30 -9.88
CA GLU A 69 5.11 -18.05 -9.21
C GLU A 69 5.33 -17.55 -7.78
N GLN A 70 5.34 -16.23 -7.57
CA GLN A 70 5.49 -15.63 -6.25
C GLN A 70 4.29 -15.96 -5.33
N ALA A 71 3.07 -15.91 -5.85
CA ALA A 71 1.88 -16.27 -5.08
C ALA A 71 1.93 -17.75 -4.65
N GLU A 72 2.32 -18.65 -5.56
CA GLU A 72 2.49 -20.06 -5.25
C GLU A 72 3.61 -20.30 -4.23
N ALA A 73 4.76 -19.64 -4.38
CA ALA A 73 5.86 -19.72 -3.43
C ALA A 73 5.45 -19.23 -2.02
N LEU A 74 4.70 -18.13 -1.93
CA LEU A 74 4.17 -17.63 -0.65
C LEU A 74 3.18 -18.60 -0.01
N ARG A 75 2.34 -19.27 -0.80
CA ARG A 75 1.42 -20.31 -0.31
C ARG A 75 2.19 -21.50 0.23
N GLN A 76 3.17 -22.00 -0.52
CA GLN A 76 4.03 -23.10 -0.09
C GLN A 76 4.80 -22.76 1.19
N LYS A 77 5.39 -21.56 1.29
CA LYS A 77 6.08 -21.05 2.49
C LYS A 77 5.19 -21.08 3.73
N ARG A 78 3.87 -20.93 3.57
CA ARG A 78 2.87 -20.98 4.65
C ARG A 78 2.25 -22.36 4.88
N GLY A 79 2.74 -23.40 4.18
CA GLY A 79 2.13 -24.73 4.22
C GLY A 79 0.71 -24.76 3.67
N LEU A 80 0.32 -23.78 2.85
CA LEU A 80 -1.00 -23.70 2.21
C LEU A 80 -1.02 -24.62 0.98
N SER A 81 -0.89 -25.92 1.21
CA SER A 81 -1.19 -26.93 0.19
C SER A 81 -2.71 -27.08 0.12
N VAL A 82 -3.36 -26.30 -0.74
CA VAL A 82 -4.81 -26.44 -0.93
C VAL A 82 -5.09 -26.69 -2.41
N SER A 83 -5.41 -27.96 -2.71
CA SER A 83 -6.71 -28.20 -3.34
C SER A 83 -7.75 -27.57 -2.43
N SER A 84 -8.62 -26.69 -2.96
CA SER A 84 -9.66 -26.05 -2.15
C SER A 84 -10.34 -27.10 -1.29
N LYS A 85 -10.21 -27.01 0.04
CA LYS A 85 -10.87 -27.95 0.94
C LYS A 85 -12.37 -27.72 0.78
N LYS A 86 -13.00 -28.44 -0.15
CA LYS A 86 -14.44 -28.74 -0.17
C LYS A 86 -14.79 -29.72 0.97
N LEU A 87 -14.15 -29.59 2.14
CA LEU A 87 -14.65 -30.29 3.30
C LEU A 87 -15.96 -29.60 3.68
N ARG A 88 -17.01 -30.39 3.85
CA ARG A 88 -18.31 -29.94 4.33
C ARG A 88 -18.07 -29.24 5.67
N ARG A 89 -18.24 -27.92 5.71
CA ARG A 89 -18.23 -27.13 6.94
C ARG A 89 -19.25 -27.73 7.89
N ASP A 90 -18.92 -27.88 9.16
CA ASP A 90 -19.93 -28.25 10.15
C ASP A 90 -20.93 -27.09 10.33
N LEU A 91 -22.07 -27.40 10.94
CA LEU A 91 -23.16 -26.45 11.10
C LEU A 91 -22.72 -25.20 11.89
N ALA A 92 -21.88 -25.39 12.91
CA ALA A 92 -21.37 -24.28 13.73
C ALA A 92 -20.49 -23.31 12.92
N THR A 93 -19.64 -23.82 12.04
CA THR A 93 -18.81 -23.00 11.14
C THR A 93 -19.66 -22.31 10.07
N LEU A 94 -20.73 -22.96 9.61
CA LEU A 94 -21.65 -22.38 8.63
C LEU A 94 -22.47 -21.24 9.23
N GLU A 95 -23.06 -21.43 10.41
CA GLU A 95 -23.91 -20.43 11.08
C GLU A 95 -23.13 -19.17 11.47
N ALA A 96 -21.87 -19.32 11.92
CA ALA A 96 -20.99 -18.19 12.23
C ALA A 96 -20.63 -17.36 10.98
N PHE A 97 -20.50 -18.02 9.83
CA PHE A 97 -20.13 -17.37 8.56
C PHE A 97 -21.34 -16.78 7.83
N GLU A 98 -22.50 -17.44 7.89
CA GLU A 98 -23.77 -16.98 7.31
C GLU A 98 -24.32 -15.73 8.03
N ALA A 99 -23.96 -15.53 9.30
CA ALA A 99 -24.26 -14.30 10.03
C ALA A 99 -23.48 -13.07 9.51
N ILE A 100 -22.50 -13.27 8.62
CA ILE A 100 -21.68 -12.19 8.05
C ILE A 100 -21.95 -12.08 6.54
N ASN A 101 -22.59 -11.00 6.12
CA ASN A 101 -22.84 -10.76 4.70
C ASN A 101 -21.54 -10.33 3.99
N HIS A 102 -20.99 -11.24 3.18
CA HIS A 102 -19.80 -11.03 2.36
C HIS A 102 -20.10 -11.09 0.85
N ASN A 103 -21.37 -11.02 0.44
CA ASN A 103 -21.75 -11.31 -0.94
C ASN A 103 -21.49 -10.12 -1.87
N MET A 104 -20.37 -10.20 -2.59
CA MET A 104 -20.08 -9.48 -3.84
C MET A 104 -19.92 -10.46 -5.03
N THR A 105 -20.43 -11.69 -4.89
CA THR A 105 -20.13 -12.87 -5.74
C THR A 105 -20.74 -12.81 -7.15
N GLY A 106 -21.31 -11.68 -7.57
CA GLY A 106 -21.98 -11.53 -8.87
C GLY A 106 -21.22 -10.75 -9.94
N LYS A 107 -20.01 -10.22 -9.65
CA LYS A 107 -19.29 -9.36 -10.60
C LYS A 107 -18.10 -10.03 -11.29
N LEU A 108 -17.46 -11.03 -10.65
CA LEU A 108 -16.29 -11.73 -11.18
C LEU A 108 -16.35 -13.21 -10.75
N ASN A 109 -16.35 -14.14 -11.70
CA ASN A 109 -16.44 -15.59 -11.46
C ASN A 109 -15.04 -16.23 -11.42
N TYR A 110 -14.19 -15.78 -10.50
CA TYR A 110 -12.87 -16.39 -10.33
C TYR A 110 -12.95 -17.71 -9.55
N ASP A 111 -12.23 -18.71 -10.04
CA ASP A 111 -12.09 -20.05 -9.49
C ASP A 111 -10.61 -20.50 -9.56
N PRO A 112 -10.24 -21.66 -8.98
CA PRO A 112 -8.85 -22.15 -9.03
C PRO A 112 -8.29 -22.42 -10.44
N ASN A 113 -9.12 -22.48 -11.48
CA ASN A 113 -8.72 -22.64 -12.88
C ASN A 113 -8.72 -21.31 -13.65
N THR A 114 -8.99 -20.19 -12.97
CA THR A 114 -8.96 -18.87 -13.59
C THR A 114 -7.57 -18.60 -14.14
N PRO A 115 -7.43 -18.26 -15.43
CA PRO A 115 -6.13 -18.01 -16.02
C PRO A 115 -5.36 -16.93 -15.27
N GLU A 116 -4.06 -17.15 -15.06
CA GLU A 116 -3.20 -16.22 -14.31
C GLU A 116 -3.24 -14.80 -14.85
N PHE A 117 -3.35 -14.62 -16.17
CA PHE A 117 -3.45 -13.29 -16.77
C PHE A 117 -4.72 -12.53 -16.38
N GLN A 118 -5.79 -13.22 -15.95
CA GLN A 118 -7.00 -12.56 -15.44
C GLN A 118 -6.85 -12.12 -13.98
N ILE A 119 -6.01 -12.80 -13.21
CA ILE A 119 -5.76 -12.52 -11.78
C ILE A 119 -4.63 -11.51 -11.63
N PHE A 120 -3.52 -11.74 -12.33
CA PHE A 120 -2.26 -11.00 -12.21
C PHE A 120 -2.00 -10.04 -13.37
N GLY A 121 -2.82 -10.10 -14.42
CA GLY A 121 -2.83 -9.07 -15.46
C GLY A 121 -3.42 -7.78 -14.91
N ALA A 122 -2.89 -6.66 -15.38
CA ALA A 122 -3.28 -5.35 -14.90
C ALA A 122 -4.33 -4.76 -15.85
N ASN A 123 -5.56 -4.52 -15.38
CA ASN A 123 -6.53 -3.64 -16.06
C ASN A 123 -6.57 -2.30 -15.32
N THR A 124 -5.54 -1.51 -15.55
CA THR A 124 -5.26 -0.31 -14.78
C THR A 124 -6.09 0.86 -15.28
N SER A 125 -7.07 1.26 -14.46
CA SER A 125 -7.85 2.48 -14.68
C SER A 125 -7.03 3.75 -14.48
N SER A 126 -5.93 3.69 -13.72
CA SER A 126 -5.03 4.82 -13.45
C SER A 126 -3.61 4.32 -13.19
N ILE A 127 -2.66 4.53 -14.11
CA ILE A 127 -1.30 3.96 -14.02
C ILE A 127 -0.31 4.93 -13.38
N VAL A 128 -0.58 6.24 -13.44
CA VAL A 128 0.19 7.22 -12.68
C VAL A 128 -0.59 7.52 -11.41
N THR A 129 -0.16 6.91 -10.31
CA THR A 129 -0.53 7.39 -8.98
C THR A 129 -0.09 8.85 -8.89
N PRO A 130 -0.97 9.78 -8.53
CA PRO A 130 -0.55 11.15 -8.33
C PRO A 130 0.54 11.22 -7.27
N GLU A 131 1.52 12.08 -7.49
CA GLU A 131 2.41 12.48 -6.40
C GLU A 131 1.55 13.08 -5.28
N VAL A 132 1.78 12.61 -4.07
CA VAL A 132 1.12 13.06 -2.85
C VAL A 132 2.19 13.46 -1.85
N THR A 133 1.83 14.25 -0.86
CA THR A 133 2.75 14.67 0.19
C THR A 133 3.33 13.46 0.94
N ASP A 134 4.62 13.49 1.23
CA ASP A 134 5.31 12.48 2.06
C ASP A 134 4.68 12.34 3.46
N GLY A 135 4.06 13.42 3.95
CA GLY A 135 3.45 13.45 5.29
C GLY A 135 4.50 13.54 6.40
N PRO A 136 4.06 13.59 7.68
CA PRO A 136 4.93 13.92 8.79
C PRO A 136 5.81 12.75 9.27
N TYR A 137 5.70 11.57 8.66
CA TYR A 137 6.30 10.33 9.16
C TYR A 137 7.43 9.76 8.30
N TYR A 138 7.86 10.48 7.27
CA TYR A 138 9.03 10.09 6.49
C TYR A 138 10.31 10.24 7.31
N VAL A 139 11.19 9.24 7.24
CA VAL A 139 12.48 9.18 7.95
C VAL A 139 13.54 8.81 6.91
N THR A 140 14.71 9.44 6.98
CA THR A 140 15.81 9.19 6.07
C THR A 140 16.81 8.17 6.64
N GLY A 141 17.60 7.54 5.77
CA GLY A 141 18.61 6.56 6.19
C GLY A 141 18.06 5.15 6.42
N GLU A 142 16.90 4.84 5.83
CA GLU A 142 16.30 3.51 5.89
C GLU A 142 17.18 2.46 5.20
N ALA A 143 17.14 1.23 5.73
CA ALA A 143 17.94 0.13 5.23
C ALA A 143 17.36 -0.46 3.93
N ILE A 144 18.24 -0.87 3.02
CA ILE A 144 17.86 -1.63 1.83
C ILE A 144 17.51 -3.06 2.27
N ARG A 145 16.23 -3.34 2.49
CA ARG A 145 15.74 -4.65 2.94
C ARG A 145 14.38 -5.00 2.33
N LYS A 146 14.22 -6.28 1.96
CA LYS A 146 12.98 -6.80 1.37
C LYS A 146 11.92 -7.11 2.42
N ASN A 147 12.29 -7.80 3.50
CA ASN A 147 11.40 -8.00 4.64
C ASN A 147 11.51 -6.80 5.58
N VAL A 148 10.45 -6.01 5.64
CA VAL A 148 10.38 -4.83 6.51
C VAL A 148 9.67 -5.14 7.83
N LYS A 149 9.18 -6.37 8.03
CA LYS A 149 8.52 -6.77 9.26
C LYS A 149 9.53 -7.03 10.37
N GLU A 150 9.17 -6.59 11.56
CA GLU A 150 9.82 -6.95 12.82
C GLU A 150 8.77 -7.56 13.74
N GLU A 151 9.02 -8.77 14.22
CA GLU A 151 8.04 -9.64 14.90
C GLU A 151 7.29 -8.92 16.02
N GLN A 152 7.99 -8.14 16.84
CA GLN A 152 7.40 -7.43 17.97
C GLN A 152 6.34 -6.38 17.59
N TYR A 153 6.39 -5.83 16.37
CA TYR A 153 5.59 -4.66 15.97
C TYR A 153 4.76 -4.88 14.70
N SER A 154 4.88 -6.07 14.09
CA SER A 154 4.31 -6.37 12.77
C SER A 154 3.25 -7.47 12.83
N ASP A 155 2.54 -7.59 13.95
CA ASP A 155 1.33 -8.38 14.01
C ASP A 155 0.31 -7.85 13.00
N GLY A 156 -0.36 -8.75 12.27
CA GLY A 156 -1.36 -8.38 11.28
C GLY A 156 -1.48 -9.35 10.12
N VAL A 157 -2.06 -8.86 9.02
CA VAL A 157 -2.22 -9.63 7.78
C VAL A 157 -0.99 -9.39 6.91
N ASP A 158 -0.17 -10.41 6.71
CA ASP A 158 0.97 -10.33 5.80
C ASP A 158 0.57 -9.89 4.38
N LEU A 159 1.32 -8.93 3.85
CA LEU A 159 1.19 -8.38 2.51
C LEU A 159 2.53 -8.52 1.76
N TYR A 160 2.49 -9.10 0.57
CA TYR A 160 3.60 -9.01 -0.39
C TYR A 160 3.31 -7.85 -1.33
N LEU A 161 4.05 -6.76 -1.16
CA LEU A 161 3.88 -5.54 -1.94
C LEU A 161 4.83 -5.58 -3.14
N GLU A 162 4.29 -5.41 -4.35
CA GLU A 162 5.06 -5.25 -5.58
C GLU A 162 4.74 -3.90 -6.21
N VAL A 163 5.76 -3.11 -6.54
CA VAL A 163 5.63 -1.83 -7.24
C VAL A 163 6.45 -1.91 -8.52
N GLN A 164 5.83 -1.59 -9.66
CA GLN A 164 6.48 -1.61 -10.97
C GLN A 164 6.49 -0.23 -11.60
N TYR A 165 7.66 0.15 -12.12
CA TYR A 165 7.88 1.39 -12.85
C TYR A 165 8.06 1.09 -14.34
N ILE A 166 7.24 1.72 -15.16
CA ILE A 166 7.25 1.64 -16.62
C ILE A 166 7.34 3.06 -17.16
N ASP A 167 8.27 3.30 -18.08
CA ASP A 167 8.36 4.57 -18.78
C ASP A 167 7.22 4.66 -19.81
N ILE A 168 6.36 5.66 -19.62
CA ILE A 168 5.16 5.87 -20.44
C ILE A 168 5.47 6.34 -21.87
N ASN A 169 6.72 6.72 -22.17
CA ASN A 169 7.11 7.21 -23.48
C ASN A 169 7.62 6.09 -24.40
N ASN A 170 8.19 5.03 -23.83
CA ASN A 170 8.79 3.93 -24.59
C ASN A 170 8.31 2.54 -24.15
N CYS A 171 7.41 2.48 -23.16
CA CYS A 171 6.79 1.26 -22.65
C CYS A 171 7.75 0.28 -21.96
N GLN A 172 8.99 0.71 -21.69
CA GLN A 172 10.04 -0.12 -21.12
C GLN A 172 10.03 -0.08 -19.58
N PRO A 173 10.48 -1.15 -18.92
CA PRO A 173 10.68 -1.13 -17.48
C PRO A 173 11.80 -0.17 -17.07
N VAL A 174 11.70 0.44 -15.88
CA VAL A 174 12.72 1.35 -15.35
C VAL A 174 13.50 0.68 -14.20
N PRO A 175 14.66 0.04 -14.48
CA PRO A 175 15.52 -0.54 -13.45
C PRO A 175 16.31 0.51 -12.67
N GLY A 176 16.76 0.17 -11.47
CA GLY A 176 17.66 1.00 -10.66
C GLY A 176 17.01 2.20 -9.97
N ILE A 177 15.68 2.27 -9.91
CA ILE A 177 14.96 3.20 -9.03
C ILE A 177 15.00 2.62 -7.63
N TYR A 178 15.38 3.40 -6.62
CA TYR A 178 15.32 2.98 -5.23
C TYR A 178 13.97 3.38 -4.66
N VAL A 179 13.15 2.39 -4.35
CA VAL A 179 11.79 2.57 -3.85
C VAL A 179 11.84 2.48 -2.33
N ASP A 180 11.50 3.56 -1.64
CA ASP A 180 11.29 3.59 -0.21
C ASP A 180 9.83 3.23 0.09
N THR A 181 9.61 2.44 1.14
CA THR A 181 8.28 2.22 1.70
C THR A 181 8.29 2.41 3.20
N TRP A 182 7.26 3.08 3.71
CA TRP A 182 6.94 3.13 5.14
C TRP A 182 5.44 2.99 5.35
N GLY A 183 5.05 2.34 6.44
CA GLY A 183 3.65 2.12 6.80
C GLY A 183 3.42 2.08 8.28
N ALA A 184 2.19 2.36 8.68
CA ALA A 184 1.75 2.11 10.04
C ALA A 184 1.65 0.61 10.32
N ASN A 185 1.86 0.21 11.57
CA ASN A 185 1.49 -1.13 12.02
C ASN A 185 -0.04 -1.32 12.02
N ALA A 186 -0.51 -2.51 12.37
CA ALA A 186 -1.94 -2.84 12.37
C ALA A 186 -2.79 -1.93 13.30
N THR A 187 -2.18 -1.26 14.27
CA THR A 187 -2.85 -0.32 15.19
C THR A 187 -2.70 1.14 14.79
N GLY A 188 -2.11 1.46 13.64
CA GLY A 188 -1.99 2.83 13.14
C GLY A 188 -0.73 3.59 13.59
N VAL A 189 0.28 2.90 14.13
CA VAL A 189 1.51 3.53 14.67
C VAL A 189 2.70 3.35 13.71
N TYR A 190 3.37 4.45 13.40
CA TYR A 190 4.62 4.48 12.63
C TYR A 190 5.86 4.34 13.55
N SER A 191 6.85 3.58 13.09
CA SER A 191 8.20 3.47 13.69
C SER A 191 9.03 4.73 13.44
N GLY A 192 10.19 4.86 14.07
CA GLY A 192 11.25 5.84 13.72
C GLY A 192 10.96 7.30 14.05
N ILE A 193 9.72 7.65 14.41
CA ILE A 193 9.31 9.04 14.64
C ILE A 193 8.20 9.16 15.66
N SER A 194 8.33 10.07 16.62
CA SER A 194 7.27 10.39 17.59
C SER A 194 6.93 11.89 17.51
N VAL A 195 5.67 12.17 17.18
CA VAL A 195 5.07 13.51 17.05
C VAL A 195 3.62 13.44 17.55
N ASP A 196 2.92 14.57 17.67
CA ASP A 196 1.54 14.57 18.15
C ASP A 196 0.66 13.60 17.34
N GLY A 197 0.03 12.65 18.03
CA GLY A 197 -0.80 11.60 17.42
C GLY A 197 -0.06 10.35 16.96
N ASN A 198 1.27 10.31 17.00
CA ASN A 198 2.07 9.10 16.72
C ASN A 198 3.19 8.91 17.76
N HIS A 199 3.17 7.79 18.47
CA HIS A 199 4.21 7.42 19.44
C HIS A 199 4.88 6.12 19.01
N ALA A 200 6.07 6.21 18.41
CA ALA A 200 6.76 5.05 17.85
C ALA A 200 7.03 3.99 18.92
N ALA A 201 6.46 2.80 18.72
CA ALA A 201 6.74 1.66 19.56
C ALA A 201 8.23 1.28 19.41
N GLY A 202 8.97 1.19 20.50
CA GLY A 202 10.43 1.00 20.41
C GLY A 202 11.24 2.29 20.13
N GLY A 203 10.61 3.46 20.14
CA GLY A 203 11.29 4.76 20.11
C GLY A 203 11.80 5.19 18.73
N TYR A 204 12.63 6.22 18.69
CA TYR A 204 13.16 6.82 17.45
C TYR A 204 14.09 5.89 16.66
N ASP A 205 14.65 4.86 17.31
CA ASP A 205 15.52 3.87 16.65
C ASP A 205 14.74 2.67 16.09
N SER A 206 13.42 2.63 16.25
CA SER A 206 12.58 1.57 15.67
C SER A 206 12.50 1.73 14.15
N THR A 207 12.54 0.62 13.40
CA THR A 207 12.53 0.66 11.92
C THR A 207 11.44 -0.20 11.29
N TYR A 208 10.63 -0.91 12.08
CA TYR A 208 9.60 -1.82 11.56
C TYR A 208 8.72 -1.16 10.48
N LEU A 209 8.37 -1.95 9.47
CA LEU A 209 7.56 -1.56 8.32
C LEU A 209 8.15 -0.42 7.48
N ARG A 210 9.47 -0.23 7.55
CA ARG A 210 10.25 0.68 6.72
C ARG A 210 11.37 -0.04 5.98
N GLY A 211 11.64 0.37 4.74
CA GLY A 211 12.79 -0.12 4.00
C GLY A 211 12.82 0.30 2.54
N ILE A 212 13.96 0.07 1.91
CA ILE A 212 14.24 0.47 0.54
C ILE A 212 14.51 -0.76 -0.32
N GLN A 213 14.04 -0.76 -1.58
CA GLN A 213 14.39 -1.78 -2.57
C GLN A 213 14.67 -1.15 -3.94
N PRO A 214 15.80 -1.49 -4.59
CA PRO A 214 16.02 -1.11 -5.97
C PRO A 214 15.07 -1.87 -6.90
N THR A 215 14.61 -1.23 -7.97
CA THR A 215 13.88 -1.90 -9.04
C THR A 215 14.80 -2.80 -9.84
N ASP A 216 14.35 -4.02 -10.12
CA ASP A 216 15.06 -4.99 -10.93
C ASP A 216 15.00 -4.68 -12.44
N LYS A 217 15.51 -5.59 -13.27
CA LYS A 217 15.51 -5.48 -14.74
C LYS A 217 14.12 -5.32 -15.38
N ASP A 218 13.06 -5.75 -14.69
CA ASP A 218 11.67 -5.61 -15.13
C ASP A 218 11.00 -4.40 -14.47
N GLY A 219 11.78 -3.53 -13.81
CA GLY A 219 11.33 -2.28 -13.20
C GLY A 219 10.60 -2.50 -11.88
N VAL A 220 10.87 -3.61 -11.18
CA VAL A 220 10.07 -4.04 -10.03
C VAL A 220 10.86 -3.98 -8.72
N ALA A 221 10.26 -3.34 -7.72
CA ALA A 221 10.65 -3.41 -6.32
C ALA A 221 9.59 -4.22 -5.55
N SER A 222 10.03 -5.00 -4.55
CA SER A 222 9.10 -5.85 -3.79
C SER A 222 9.43 -5.91 -2.30
N PHE A 223 8.40 -5.95 -1.45
CA PHE A 223 8.53 -5.94 0.00
C PHE A 223 7.66 -7.03 0.65
N GLU A 224 8.15 -7.62 1.74
CA GLU A 224 7.33 -8.39 2.69
C GLU A 224 6.97 -7.45 3.85
N THR A 225 5.69 -7.10 3.96
CA THR A 225 5.13 -6.16 4.94
C THR A 225 3.80 -6.70 5.50
N ILE A 226 3.01 -5.86 6.17
CA ILE A 226 1.63 -6.17 6.57
C ILE A 226 0.64 -5.18 5.95
N PHE A 227 -0.62 -5.59 5.87
CA PHE A 227 -1.72 -4.68 5.57
C PHE A 227 -1.82 -3.64 6.69
N PRO A 228 -1.70 -2.33 6.38
CA PRO A 228 -1.54 -1.32 7.42
C PRO A 228 -2.83 -1.08 8.20
N GLY A 229 -2.68 -0.64 9.45
CA GLY A 229 -3.78 -0.08 10.23
C GLY A 229 -4.24 1.27 9.68
N HIS A 230 -5.36 1.75 10.21
CA HIS A 230 -5.78 3.15 10.01
C HIS A 230 -5.39 3.98 11.25
N TYR A 231 -5.33 5.29 11.08
CA TYR A 231 -5.15 6.24 12.18
C TYR A 231 -6.04 7.46 11.91
N ASP A 232 -6.28 8.25 12.96
CA ASP A 232 -7.32 9.28 12.93
C ASP A 232 -7.17 10.24 11.74
N GLY A 233 -8.29 10.53 11.09
CA GLY A 233 -8.36 11.39 9.91
C GLY A 233 -7.76 10.82 8.61
N ARG A 234 -7.33 9.56 8.55
CA ARG A 234 -6.70 8.97 7.35
C ARG A 234 -7.26 7.60 6.97
N ALA A 235 -7.48 7.41 5.67
CA ALA A 235 -7.76 6.07 5.12
C ALA A 235 -6.54 5.15 5.32
N THR A 236 -6.72 3.83 5.29
CA THR A 236 -5.60 2.88 5.29
C THR A 236 -4.72 3.08 4.05
N HIS A 237 -3.40 3.22 4.24
CA HIS A 237 -2.43 3.42 3.16
C HIS A 237 -1.03 2.92 3.56
N THR A 238 -0.22 2.63 2.53
CA THR A 238 1.23 2.45 2.62
C THR A 238 1.86 3.58 1.80
N HIS A 239 2.93 4.18 2.31
CA HIS A 239 3.67 5.18 1.57
C HIS A 239 4.72 4.53 0.65
N ILE A 240 4.94 5.18 -0.49
CA ILE A 240 5.96 4.82 -1.46
C ILE A 240 6.62 6.09 -1.97
N LEU A 241 7.95 6.12 -2.00
CA LEU A 241 8.74 7.21 -2.55
C LEU A 241 9.82 6.65 -3.47
N ALA A 242 10.05 7.29 -4.61
CA ALA A 242 11.03 6.86 -5.60
C ALA A 242 12.25 7.78 -5.58
N HIS A 243 13.43 7.19 -5.46
CA HIS A 243 14.71 7.89 -5.58
C HIS A 243 15.40 7.49 -6.89
N MET A 244 15.92 8.50 -7.58
CA MET A 244 16.78 8.35 -8.76
C MET A 244 18.18 8.91 -8.44
N ASN A 245 19.21 8.41 -9.13
CA ASN A 245 20.59 8.88 -9.00
C ASN A 245 21.15 8.79 -7.56
N VAL A 246 20.89 7.66 -6.89
CA VAL A 246 21.34 7.43 -5.51
C VAL A 246 22.76 6.87 -5.43
N THR A 247 23.40 7.01 -4.27
CA THR A 247 24.66 6.33 -3.94
C THR A 247 24.39 5.35 -2.81
N VAL A 248 24.61 4.05 -3.05
CA VAL A 248 24.51 3.06 -1.97
C VAL A 248 25.70 3.21 -1.03
N LEU A 249 25.41 3.43 0.24
CA LEU A 249 26.41 3.58 1.29
C LEU A 249 26.85 2.21 1.84
N PRO A 250 28.05 2.09 2.44
CA PRO A 250 28.57 0.82 2.96
C PRO A 250 27.71 0.15 4.04
N ASN A 251 26.85 0.91 4.72
CA ASN A 251 25.89 0.44 5.71
C ASN A 251 24.56 -0.03 5.09
N ASN A 252 24.49 -0.18 3.76
CA ASN A 252 23.32 -0.67 3.03
C ASN A 252 22.10 0.28 3.15
N THR A 253 22.36 1.59 3.11
CA THR A 253 21.36 2.66 2.94
C THR A 253 21.68 3.45 1.65
N ILE A 254 20.86 4.45 1.31
CA ILE A 254 21.11 5.38 0.19
C ILE A 254 21.39 6.82 0.64
#